data_AF-A0AAN5YN60-F1
#
_entry.id   AF-A0AAN5YN60-F1
#
_cell.length_a   1.000
_cell.length_b   1.000
_cell.length_c   1.000
_cell.angle_alpha   90.00
_cell.angle_beta   90.00
_cell.angle_gamma   90.00
#
_symmetry.space_group_name_H-M   'P 1'
#
loop_
_entity.id
_entity.type
_entity.pdbx_description
1 polymer ?
#
loop_
_entity_poly.entity_id
_entity_poly.type
_entity_poly.pdbx_seq_one_letter_code
_entity_poly.pdbx_strand_id
1 'polypeptide(L)'
;MTVLDWVNFVHLTGVWALFNVLFFLCLYFKSISRLRKALVIAIYVFFLIISLMPLIIDATTDVFCPPDKPNCPEYDRDPIVLFEGYHVFALVPVIVTLLILGLYKQARASPLKLSLPWLKLQAAYPEDPQERVPVYLVIFAWWRMIGSVAVDEAIFAFGQGILLPGPGYDTSTTLRLDRNATNAVGDGPFTASLRLVSTKLTRWDAIYFTEAASRGYVFEQEWAFGYGFTKLINFFANALQRTGAVDHAFREHIAGILIAHAAHGLSVLVLYCLGCAIFSGRQGRMLAFIAACLYIFSPAGLFLSAPYGESTYALLSFTGYFLFVQSFSPSGASTGLKDALIPLGGILCGLATTVRSNGILNGLLFLEEAIRVLYSMTGGITFAKSRRLFAVGIAGVCTGLGFVVPQYIAYRDFCLNSPYTHDGQPRIWCRRTVPSIYSFVQDHYWNNGFLRYWTVSNIPLFALASPMLAIMTYSAFWTLNVQSDRLTGADRLLRSLAAPQFILAVLTLAKHHVQIITRMSSGYPVWYFWIADLLMKEYSLVRLDKKEVGGQKQGSYSSMAVTYMISYAAVQGVLFASFLPPA
;
A
#
# COMPACT_ATOMS: atom_id res chain seq x y z
N MET A 1 -16.17 37.53 -11.74
CA MET A 1 -16.05 36.40 -10.80
C MET A 1 -16.79 35.20 -11.34
N THR A 2 -16.17 34.02 -11.30
CA THR A 2 -16.79 32.74 -11.64
C THR A 2 -17.57 32.14 -10.45
N VAL A 3 -18.27 31.02 -10.65
CA VAL A 3 -18.87 30.24 -9.55
C VAL A 3 -17.80 29.69 -8.60
N LEU A 4 -16.61 29.35 -9.12
CA LEU A 4 -15.50 28.83 -8.31
C LEU A 4 -14.94 29.91 -7.36
N ASP A 5 -14.89 31.16 -7.80
CA ASP A 5 -14.44 32.30 -7.00
C ASP A 5 -15.35 32.49 -5.77
N TRP A 6 -16.67 32.36 -5.96
CA TRP A 6 -17.65 32.44 -4.87
C TRP A 6 -17.54 31.26 -3.90
N VAL A 7 -17.32 30.04 -4.39
CA VAL A 7 -17.06 28.86 -3.54
C VAL A 7 -15.78 29.06 -2.72
N ASN A 8 -14.70 29.56 -3.35
CA ASN A 8 -13.44 29.86 -2.68
C ASN A 8 -13.61 30.96 -1.62
N PHE A 9 -14.34 32.04 -1.93
CA PHE A 9 -14.61 33.14 -0.99
C PHE A 9 -15.41 32.67 0.24
N VAL A 10 -16.46 31.89 0.04
CA VAL A 10 -17.27 31.31 1.14
C VAL A 10 -16.43 30.34 1.98
N HIS A 11 -15.60 29.50 1.35
CA HIS A 11 -14.73 28.55 2.04
C HIS A 11 -13.65 29.27 2.88
N LEU A 12 -12.96 30.25 2.30
CA LEU A 12 -11.95 31.06 2.99
C LEU A 12 -12.56 31.80 4.20
N THR A 13 -13.74 32.41 4.01
CA THR A 13 -14.47 33.09 5.09
C THR A 13 -14.86 32.12 6.21
N GLY A 14 -15.31 30.91 5.87
CA GLY A 14 -15.65 29.86 6.84
C GLY A 14 -14.44 29.38 7.65
N VAL A 15 -13.31 29.11 6.99
CA VAL A 15 -12.06 28.71 7.66
C VAL A 15 -11.56 29.84 8.58
N TRP A 16 -11.55 31.08 8.10
CA TRP A 16 -11.13 32.24 8.89
C TRP A 16 -12.02 32.46 10.12
N ALA A 17 -13.35 32.33 9.98
CA ALA A 17 -14.28 32.42 11.11
C ALA A 17 -14.04 31.32 12.16
N LEU A 18 -13.81 30.07 11.73
CA LEU A 18 -13.51 28.96 12.63
C LEU A 18 -12.18 29.14 13.38
N PHE A 19 -11.14 29.65 12.70
CA PHE A 19 -9.86 29.99 13.34
C PHE A 19 -10.00 31.10 14.38
N ASN A 20 -10.79 32.15 14.11
CA ASN A 20 -11.08 33.20 15.09
C ASN A 20 -11.83 32.63 16.31
N VAL A 21 -12.86 31.81 16.10
CA VAL A 21 -13.60 31.16 17.20
C VAL A 21 -12.68 30.30 18.06
N LEU A 22 -11.81 29.49 17.45
CA LEU A 22 -10.82 28.67 18.15
C LEU A 22 -9.85 29.53 18.97
N PHE A 23 -9.33 30.61 18.38
CA PHE A 23 -8.43 31.56 19.05
C PHE A 23 -9.08 32.19 20.30
N PHE A 24 -10.30 32.73 20.16
CA PHE A 24 -11.02 33.32 21.30
C PHE A 24 -11.35 32.29 22.39
N LEU A 25 -11.70 31.05 22.04
CA LEU A 25 -11.90 29.97 23.02
C LEU A 25 -10.61 29.64 23.79
N CYS A 26 -9.46 29.58 23.11
CA CYS A 26 -8.15 29.39 23.75
C CYS A 26 -7.76 30.54 24.68
N LEU A 27 -8.13 31.79 24.37
CA LEU A 27 -7.90 32.93 25.26
C LEU A 27 -8.89 33.01 26.42
N TYR A 28 -10.15 32.64 26.21
CA TYR A 28 -11.18 32.63 27.25
C TYR A 28 -10.92 31.58 28.34
N PHE A 29 -10.35 30.42 27.98
CA PHE A 29 -10.17 29.31 28.92
C PHE A 29 -9.28 29.66 30.12
N LYS A 30 -9.86 29.66 31.34
CA LYS A 30 -9.21 30.16 32.57
C LYS A 30 -8.04 29.30 33.07
N SER A 31 -7.95 28.05 32.62
CA SER A 31 -6.94 27.06 33.03
C SER A 31 -5.55 27.23 32.36
N ILE A 32 -5.44 28.03 31.29
CA ILE A 32 -4.20 28.14 30.52
C ILE A 32 -3.26 29.21 31.12
N SER A 33 -2.05 28.80 31.50
CA SER A 33 -0.98 29.66 32.03
C SER A 33 -0.68 30.87 31.13
N ARG A 34 -0.37 32.04 31.73
CA ARG A 34 -0.09 33.30 31.00
C ARG A 34 0.91 33.13 29.85
N LEU A 35 2.01 32.41 30.05
CA LEU A 35 3.02 32.12 29.02
C LEU A 35 2.44 31.38 27.79
N ARG A 36 1.55 30.40 28.00
CA ARG A 36 0.88 29.69 26.90
C ARG A 36 -0.13 30.57 26.17
N LYS A 37 -0.83 31.48 26.86
CA LYS A 37 -1.70 32.46 26.21
C LYS A 37 -0.89 33.43 25.34
N ALA A 38 0.24 33.93 25.85
CA ALA A 38 1.17 34.75 25.07
C ALA A 38 1.72 34.01 23.84
N LEU A 39 2.07 32.72 23.96
CA LEU A 39 2.47 31.88 22.81
C LEU A 39 1.35 31.71 21.78
N VAL A 40 0.10 31.46 22.20
CA VAL A 40 -1.05 31.36 21.28
C VAL A 40 -1.30 32.69 20.57
N ILE A 41 -1.17 33.83 21.26
CA ILE A 41 -1.25 35.17 20.64
C ILE A 41 -0.11 35.36 19.63
N ALA A 42 1.13 35.04 19.99
CA ALA A 42 2.28 35.19 19.09
C ALA A 42 2.16 34.32 17.82
N ILE A 43 1.72 33.07 17.96
CA ILE A 43 1.48 32.16 16.83
C ILE A 43 0.33 32.68 15.94
N TYR A 44 -0.77 33.16 16.55
CA TYR A 44 -1.90 33.70 15.79
C TYR A 44 -1.54 35.00 15.05
N VAL A 45 -0.79 35.90 15.69
CA VAL A 45 -0.29 37.13 15.06
C VAL A 45 0.69 36.82 13.93
N PHE A 46 1.59 35.86 14.12
CA PHE A 46 2.51 35.40 13.07
C PHE A 46 1.75 34.82 11.86
N PHE A 47 0.75 33.97 12.09
CA PHE A 47 -0.12 33.44 11.04
C PHE A 47 -0.92 34.56 10.34
N LEU A 48 -1.48 35.51 11.10
CA LEU A 48 -2.21 36.66 10.57
C LEU A 48 -1.32 37.54 9.67
N ILE A 49 -0.07 37.81 10.09
CA ILE A 49 0.92 38.55 9.30
C ILE A 49 1.22 37.80 8.00
N ILE A 50 1.42 36.49 8.04
CA ILE A 50 1.68 35.65 6.86
C ILE A 50 0.49 35.62 5.89
N SER A 51 -0.75 35.60 6.39
CA SER A 51 -1.96 35.64 5.55
C SER A 51 -2.29 37.02 5.00
N LEU A 52 -1.98 38.10 5.73
CA LEU A 52 -2.32 39.48 5.32
C LEU A 52 -1.20 40.18 4.54
N MET A 53 0.08 39.90 4.78
CA MET A 53 1.17 40.58 4.06
C MET A 53 1.14 40.37 2.54
N PRO A 54 0.91 39.16 1.99
CA PRO A 54 0.77 38.99 0.54
C PRO A 54 -0.36 39.84 -0.02
N LEU A 55 -1.49 39.91 0.69
CA LEU A 55 -2.72 40.61 0.28
C LEU A 55 -2.58 42.15 0.40
N ILE A 56 -1.80 42.63 1.37
CA ILE A 56 -1.43 44.05 1.50
C ILE A 56 -0.38 44.45 0.45
N ILE A 57 0.57 43.56 0.14
CA ILE A 57 1.57 43.80 -0.90
C ILE A 57 0.89 43.83 -2.27
N ASP A 58 0.10 42.82 -2.63
CA ASP A 58 -0.74 42.74 -3.83
C ASP A 58 -1.52 44.05 -4.06
N ALA A 59 -2.34 44.44 -3.07
CA ALA A 59 -3.13 45.68 -3.08
C ALA A 59 -2.32 46.99 -2.99
N THR A 60 -0.98 46.94 -2.87
CA THR A 60 -0.10 48.11 -2.99
C THR A 60 0.82 48.07 -4.21
N THR A 61 1.05 46.91 -4.84
CA THR A 61 1.77 46.81 -6.13
C THR A 61 1.06 47.61 -7.22
N ASP A 62 -0.27 47.55 -7.30
CA ASP A 62 -1.10 48.36 -8.21
C ASP A 62 -0.85 49.88 -8.10
N VAL A 63 -0.42 50.36 -6.93
CA VAL A 63 -0.13 51.78 -6.67
C VAL A 63 1.24 52.18 -7.22
N PHE A 64 2.19 51.25 -7.29
CA PHE A 64 3.57 51.50 -7.74
C PHE A 64 3.81 51.10 -9.20
N CYS A 65 3.10 50.09 -9.72
CA CYS A 65 3.12 49.67 -11.12
C CYS A 65 1.69 49.56 -11.67
N PRO A 66 1.07 50.68 -12.08
CA PRO A 66 -0.28 50.66 -12.64
C PRO A 66 -0.33 49.86 -13.96
N PRO A 67 -1.43 49.15 -14.26
CA PRO A 67 -1.57 48.33 -15.47
C PRO A 67 -1.38 49.11 -16.77
N ASP A 68 -1.54 50.43 -16.75
CA ASP A 68 -1.41 51.34 -17.89
C ASP A 68 0.05 51.71 -18.25
N LYS A 69 1.07 51.25 -17.50
CA LYS A 69 2.49 51.56 -17.74
C LYS A 69 3.41 50.33 -17.65
N PRO A 70 3.94 49.81 -18.77
CA PRO A 70 4.59 48.49 -18.80
C PRO A 70 6.07 48.45 -18.33
N ASN A 71 6.68 49.58 -17.93
CA ASN A 71 8.14 49.70 -17.74
C ASN A 71 8.67 49.19 -16.38
N CYS A 72 7.92 48.32 -15.68
CA CYS A 72 8.37 47.69 -14.44
C CYS A 72 9.14 46.38 -14.74
N PRO A 73 10.28 46.12 -14.08
CA PRO A 73 11.03 44.86 -14.20
C PRO A 73 10.17 43.63 -13.91
N GLU A 74 10.51 42.50 -14.55
CA GLU A 74 9.70 41.27 -14.50
C GLU A 74 9.57 40.68 -13.08
N TYR A 75 10.58 40.85 -12.24
CA TYR A 75 10.58 40.43 -10.83
C TYR A 75 9.62 41.25 -9.94
N ASP A 76 9.33 42.51 -10.31
CA ASP A 76 8.47 43.41 -9.53
C ASP A 76 6.97 43.24 -9.88
N ARG A 77 6.65 42.40 -10.88
CA ARG A 77 5.28 42.20 -11.39
C ARG A 77 4.46 41.17 -10.61
N ASP A 78 5.12 40.26 -9.89
CA ASP A 78 4.43 39.15 -9.20
C ASP A 78 5.10 38.82 -7.85
N PRO A 79 4.86 39.65 -6.82
CA PRO A 79 5.31 39.33 -5.46
C PRO A 79 4.62 38.09 -4.88
N ILE A 80 3.48 37.64 -5.45
CA ILE A 80 2.78 36.44 -5.00
C ILE A 80 3.65 35.20 -5.28
N VAL A 81 4.29 35.12 -6.45
CA VAL A 81 5.25 34.02 -6.78
C VAL A 81 6.43 33.98 -5.79
N LEU A 82 6.93 35.12 -5.33
CA LEU A 82 7.99 35.16 -4.30
C LEU A 82 7.49 34.64 -2.94
N PHE A 83 6.27 35.02 -2.55
CA PHE A 83 5.64 34.52 -1.33
C PHE A 83 5.24 33.05 -1.43
N GLU A 84 4.81 32.55 -2.59
CA GLU A 84 4.55 31.13 -2.85
C GLU A 84 5.84 30.33 -2.70
N GLY A 85 6.94 30.78 -3.31
CA GLY A 85 8.27 30.21 -3.13
C GLY A 85 8.68 30.14 -1.65
N TYR A 86 8.52 31.22 -0.89
CA TYR A 86 8.82 31.22 0.54
C TYR A 86 7.90 30.29 1.35
N HIS A 87 6.61 30.19 0.99
CA HIS A 87 5.69 29.24 1.61
C HIS A 87 6.11 27.79 1.35
N VAL A 88 6.40 27.43 0.09
CA VAL A 88 6.76 26.07 -0.31
C VAL A 88 8.13 25.65 0.23
N PHE A 89 9.15 26.52 0.15
CA PHE A 89 10.53 26.15 0.50
C PHE A 89 10.92 26.41 1.97
N ALA A 90 10.25 27.32 2.68
CA ALA A 90 10.56 27.61 4.09
C ALA A 90 9.39 27.32 5.03
N LEU A 91 8.20 27.86 4.75
CA LEU A 91 7.10 27.81 5.72
C LEU A 91 6.50 26.40 5.88
N VAL A 92 6.21 25.71 4.78
CA VAL A 92 5.65 24.34 4.77
C VAL A 92 6.61 23.35 5.44
N PRO A 93 7.92 23.29 5.12
CA PRO A 93 8.87 22.43 5.83
C PRO A 93 8.94 22.71 7.34
N VAL A 94 8.89 23.97 7.77
CA VAL A 94 8.89 24.33 9.20
C VAL A 94 7.58 23.93 9.88
N ILE A 95 6.43 24.20 9.28
CA ILE A 95 5.12 23.82 9.84
C ILE A 95 4.99 22.28 9.91
N VAL A 96 5.37 21.55 8.86
CA VAL A 96 5.40 20.08 8.85
C VAL A 96 6.35 19.55 9.92
N THR A 97 7.54 20.12 10.07
CA THR A 97 8.50 19.73 11.12
C THR A 97 7.96 20.00 12.53
N LEU A 98 7.27 21.12 12.75
CA LEU A 98 6.63 21.45 14.02
C LEU A 98 5.43 20.54 14.32
N LEU A 99 4.66 20.14 13.30
CA LEU A 99 3.60 19.14 13.43
C LEU A 99 4.19 17.76 13.78
N ILE A 100 5.25 17.32 13.11
CA ILE A 100 5.96 16.06 13.43
C ILE A 100 6.53 16.08 14.85
N LEU A 101 7.11 17.20 15.30
CA LEU A 101 7.58 17.38 16.68
C LEU A 101 6.44 17.43 17.71
N GLY A 102 5.28 17.99 17.33
CA GLY A 102 4.05 17.97 18.11
C GLY A 102 3.51 16.55 18.29
N LEU A 103 3.32 15.83 17.18
CA LEU A 103 2.94 14.42 17.13
C LEU A 103 3.89 13.55 17.96
N TYR A 104 5.20 13.72 17.81
CA TYR A 104 6.20 12.98 18.61
C TYR A 104 6.07 13.23 20.12
N LYS A 105 5.81 14.48 20.55
CA LYS A 105 5.58 14.81 21.97
C LYS A 105 4.24 14.31 22.47
N GLN A 106 3.21 14.32 21.63
CA GLN A 106 1.83 13.92 21.97
C GLN A 106 1.68 12.39 22.05
N ALA A 107 2.32 11.65 21.14
CA ALA A 107 2.41 10.18 21.15
C ALA A 107 3.19 9.64 22.37
N ARG A 108 4.00 10.47 23.04
CA ARG A 108 4.74 10.10 24.26
C ARG A 108 3.94 10.28 25.56
N ALA A 109 2.68 10.73 25.48
CA ALA A 109 1.78 10.87 26.62
C ALA A 109 0.90 9.61 26.81
N SER A 110 0.58 9.28 28.06
CA SER A 110 -0.22 8.08 28.39
C SER A 110 -1.63 8.15 27.77
N PRO A 111 -2.19 7.03 27.25
CA PRO A 111 -3.49 7.05 26.56
C PRO A 111 -4.65 7.49 27.46
N LEU A 112 -4.56 7.23 28.77
CA LEU A 112 -5.50 7.72 29.79
C LEU A 112 -5.46 9.25 30.01
N LYS A 113 -4.72 10.01 29.19
CA LYS A 113 -4.69 11.47 29.18
C LYS A 113 -5.01 12.12 27.81
N LEU A 114 -5.41 11.37 26.78
CA LEU A 114 -5.94 11.95 25.53
C LEU A 114 -7.24 12.75 25.78
N SER A 115 -7.12 14.07 25.87
CA SER A 115 -8.25 14.97 26.09
C SER A 115 -8.94 15.33 24.77
N LEU A 116 -10.26 15.15 24.67
CA LEU A 116 -11.05 15.56 23.50
C LEU A 116 -11.44 17.06 23.38
N PRO A 117 -11.39 17.96 24.39
CA PRO A 117 -11.05 17.81 25.81
C PRO A 117 -11.86 16.78 26.60
N TRP A 118 -11.40 16.42 27.81
CA TRP A 118 -11.80 15.18 28.50
C TRP A 118 -13.31 15.07 28.81
N LEU A 119 -13.96 14.21 28.01
CA LEU A 119 -15.40 13.92 27.99
C LEU A 119 -16.31 15.13 27.68
N LYS A 120 -17.30 14.92 26.80
CA LYS A 120 -18.66 15.37 27.17
C LYS A 120 -19.11 14.44 28.29
N LEU A 121 -19.22 15.00 29.49
CA LEU A 121 -19.21 14.28 30.78
C LEU A 121 -20.14 13.06 30.84
N GLN A 122 -19.61 11.96 31.39
CA GLN A 122 -20.27 11.09 32.38
C GLN A 122 -21.76 10.73 32.14
N ALA A 123 -22.17 10.49 30.89
CA ALA A 123 -23.53 10.06 30.54
C ALA A 123 -23.52 8.62 29.99
N ALA A 124 -23.68 7.57 30.80
CA ALA A 124 -23.76 7.52 32.27
C ALA A 124 -23.14 6.21 32.80
N TYR A 125 -22.72 6.20 34.06
CA TYR A 125 -22.40 4.99 34.85
C TYR A 125 -23.66 4.57 35.63
N PRO A 126 -23.89 3.30 36.02
CA PRO A 126 -23.23 2.03 35.63
C PRO A 126 -24.31 0.91 35.36
N GLU A 127 -24.21 -0.43 35.56
CA GLU A 127 -23.15 -1.38 36.00
C GLU A 127 -23.46 -2.83 35.49
N ASP A 128 -22.42 -3.63 35.22
CA ASP A 128 -22.35 -5.12 35.16
C ASP A 128 -23.41 -5.91 34.28
N PRO A 129 -23.62 -7.26 34.39
CA PRO A 129 -23.03 -8.16 33.39
C PRO A 129 -23.97 -9.06 32.54
N GLN A 130 -23.33 -9.70 31.55
CA GLN A 130 -23.59 -11.01 30.89
C GLN A 130 -23.90 -11.01 29.38
N GLU A 131 -23.48 -12.13 28.77
CA GLU A 131 -23.70 -12.58 27.37
C GLU A 131 -23.12 -11.75 26.20
N ARG A 132 -22.69 -12.49 25.17
CA ARG A 132 -22.47 -12.12 23.75
C ARG A 132 -22.13 -10.65 23.41
N VAL A 133 -20.84 -10.29 23.42
CA VAL A 133 -20.36 -9.00 22.85
C VAL A 133 -20.84 -8.81 21.38
N PRO A 134 -21.64 -7.77 21.08
CA PRO A 134 -22.18 -7.47 19.75
C PRO A 134 -21.19 -6.71 18.85
N VAL A 135 -21.48 -6.67 17.55
CA VAL A 135 -20.59 -6.09 16.52
C VAL A 135 -20.30 -4.60 16.75
N TYR A 136 -21.22 -3.83 17.31
CA TYR A 136 -20.97 -2.39 17.58
C TYR A 136 -19.80 -2.16 18.55
N LEU A 137 -19.51 -3.09 19.47
CA LEU A 137 -18.35 -3.00 20.36
C LEU A 137 -17.03 -3.33 19.65
N VAL A 138 -17.07 -4.15 18.59
CA VAL A 138 -15.93 -4.37 17.69
C VAL A 138 -15.68 -3.13 16.83
N ILE A 139 -16.73 -2.53 16.27
CA ILE A 139 -16.64 -1.26 15.52
C ILE A 139 -16.12 -0.14 16.42
N PHE A 140 -16.62 -0.01 17.66
CA PHE A 140 -16.16 1.00 18.60
C PHE A 140 -14.70 0.80 19.02
N ALA A 141 -14.27 -0.43 19.30
CA ALA A 141 -12.87 -0.74 19.58
C ALA A 141 -11.97 -0.46 18.37
N TRP A 142 -12.37 -0.87 17.17
CA TRP A 142 -11.65 -0.57 15.92
C TRP A 142 -11.55 0.94 15.68
N TRP A 143 -12.65 1.68 15.85
CA TRP A 143 -12.66 3.15 15.73
C TRP A 143 -11.67 3.81 16.68
N ARG A 144 -11.63 3.34 17.94
CA ARG A 144 -10.79 3.90 19.01
C ARG A 144 -9.30 3.53 18.91
N MET A 145 -8.94 2.51 18.12
CA MET A 145 -7.56 2.03 17.95
C MET A 145 -6.97 2.31 16.56
N ILE A 146 -7.81 2.40 15.52
CA ILE A 146 -7.41 2.46 14.10
C ILE A 146 -8.27 3.48 13.35
N GLY A 147 -9.60 3.38 13.48
CA GLY A 147 -10.54 4.07 12.60
C GLY A 147 -10.49 5.60 12.65
N SER A 148 -10.34 6.21 13.84
CA SER A 148 -10.24 7.68 13.92
C SER A 148 -8.99 8.22 13.21
N VAL A 149 -7.84 7.58 13.42
CA VAL A 149 -6.58 7.97 12.77
C VAL A 149 -6.66 7.73 11.26
N ALA A 150 -7.17 6.57 10.85
CA ALA A 150 -7.33 6.23 9.44
C ALA A 150 -8.31 7.15 8.70
N VAL A 151 -9.36 7.64 9.37
CA VAL A 151 -10.34 8.58 8.77
C VAL A 151 -9.79 10.00 8.69
N ASP A 152 -9.16 10.52 9.74
CA ASP A 152 -8.57 11.87 9.73
C ASP A 152 -7.46 11.97 8.66
N GLU A 153 -6.56 10.98 8.61
CA GLU A 153 -5.48 10.89 7.62
C GLU A 153 -6.03 10.69 6.18
N ALA A 154 -7.08 9.88 5.99
CA ALA A 154 -7.69 9.70 4.67
C ALA A 154 -8.44 10.94 4.18
N ILE A 155 -9.14 11.66 5.06
CA ILE A 155 -9.79 12.94 4.72
C ILE A 155 -8.74 13.98 4.36
N PHE A 156 -7.63 14.05 5.11
CA PHE A 156 -6.52 14.95 4.81
C PHE A 156 -5.87 14.61 3.46
N ALA A 157 -5.51 13.35 3.22
CA ALA A 157 -4.89 12.91 1.96
C ALA A 157 -5.81 13.07 0.74
N PHE A 158 -7.11 12.81 0.89
CA PHE A 158 -8.11 13.03 -0.16
C PHE A 158 -8.28 14.52 -0.47
N GLY A 159 -8.32 15.37 0.56
CA GLY A 159 -8.31 16.82 0.43
C GLY A 159 -7.08 17.31 -0.35
N GLN A 160 -5.87 16.92 0.07
CA GLN A 160 -4.62 17.28 -0.63
C GLN A 160 -4.60 16.76 -2.08
N GLY A 161 -5.03 15.51 -2.33
CA GLY A 161 -5.05 14.93 -3.68
C GLY A 161 -5.94 15.67 -4.67
N ILE A 162 -6.98 16.36 -4.19
CA ILE A 162 -7.86 17.26 -4.95
C ILE A 162 -7.27 18.68 -5.03
N LEU A 163 -6.71 19.20 -3.92
CA LEU A 163 -6.26 20.58 -3.76
C LEU A 163 -4.85 20.90 -4.31
N LEU A 164 -4.12 19.94 -4.86
CA LEU A 164 -2.88 20.19 -5.62
C LEU A 164 -3.10 20.14 -7.14
N PRO A 165 -3.33 21.30 -7.81
CA PRO A 165 -3.45 21.44 -9.26
C PRO A 165 -2.09 21.64 -9.97
N GLY A 166 -1.05 20.90 -9.55
CA GLY A 166 0.25 20.92 -10.22
C GLY A 166 0.29 20.00 -11.46
N PRO A 167 1.04 20.36 -12.54
CA PRO A 167 1.24 19.48 -13.69
C PRO A 167 2.06 18.22 -13.34
N GLY A 168 2.85 18.28 -12.26
CA GLY A 168 3.59 17.15 -11.71
C GLY A 168 5.01 16.97 -12.27
N TYR A 169 5.79 16.12 -11.60
CA TYR A 169 7.11 15.71 -12.06
C TYR A 169 7.05 14.56 -13.10
N ASP A 170 6.02 13.69 -13.03
CA ASP A 170 5.72 12.68 -14.06
C ASP A 170 4.53 13.12 -14.94
N THR A 171 4.81 13.79 -16.05
CA THR A 171 3.78 14.27 -17.01
C THR A 171 3.35 13.20 -18.03
N SER A 172 3.91 11.99 -17.96
CA SER A 172 3.82 10.96 -19.01
C SER A 172 2.39 10.56 -19.36
N THR A 173 1.53 10.39 -18.35
CA THR A 173 0.11 10.02 -18.55
C THR A 173 -0.68 11.15 -19.19
N THR A 174 -0.43 12.40 -18.80
CA THR A 174 -1.09 13.59 -19.36
C THR A 174 -0.76 13.70 -20.86
N LEU A 175 0.53 13.68 -21.21
CA LEU A 175 1.00 13.69 -22.60
C LEU A 175 0.42 12.52 -23.43
N ARG A 176 0.25 11.34 -22.82
CA ARG A 176 -0.28 10.15 -23.50
C ARG A 176 -1.77 10.25 -23.78
N LEU A 177 -2.55 10.74 -22.81
CA LEU A 177 -3.99 10.96 -22.93
C LEU A 177 -4.29 12.11 -23.90
N ASP A 178 -3.57 13.22 -23.81
CA ASP A 178 -3.73 14.37 -24.70
C ASP A 178 -3.43 13.99 -26.17
N ARG A 179 -2.39 13.16 -26.41
CA ARG A 179 -2.09 12.61 -27.74
C ARG A 179 -3.17 11.68 -28.30
N ASN A 180 -3.97 11.03 -27.45
CA ASN A 180 -5.12 10.23 -27.89
C ASN A 180 -6.41 11.08 -28.01
N ALA A 181 -6.53 12.14 -27.21
CA ALA A 181 -7.71 12.99 -27.10
C ALA A 181 -7.85 14.05 -28.20
N THR A 182 -6.90 14.15 -29.14
CA THR A 182 -6.94 15.13 -30.26
C THR A 182 -8.19 15.02 -31.15
N ASN A 183 -8.93 13.91 -31.05
CA ASN A 183 -10.15 13.64 -31.81
C ASN A 183 -11.43 13.69 -30.94
N ALA A 184 -11.32 13.93 -29.63
CA ALA A 184 -12.41 13.82 -28.66
C ALA A 184 -13.22 15.12 -28.53
N VAL A 185 -14.07 15.40 -29.53
CA VAL A 185 -14.96 16.58 -29.52
C VAL A 185 -16.14 16.35 -28.57
N GLY A 186 -15.99 16.75 -27.30
CA GLY A 186 -17.09 16.84 -26.33
C GLY A 186 -16.75 16.31 -24.92
N ASP A 187 -16.10 17.13 -24.09
CA ASP A 187 -15.86 16.82 -22.67
C ASP A 187 -17.15 16.89 -21.84
N GLY A 188 -17.95 15.83 -21.89
CA GLY A 188 -19.03 15.60 -20.92
C GLY A 188 -18.47 15.34 -19.50
N PRO A 189 -19.23 15.62 -18.43
CA PRO A 189 -18.73 15.52 -17.05
C PRO A 189 -18.27 14.09 -16.66
N PHE A 190 -18.82 13.06 -17.30
CA PHE A 190 -18.36 11.69 -17.17
C PHE A 190 -16.96 11.48 -17.79
N THR A 191 -16.73 11.97 -19.01
CA THR A 191 -15.42 11.92 -19.69
C THR A 191 -14.35 12.69 -18.91
N ALA A 192 -14.68 13.89 -18.42
CA ALA A 192 -13.80 14.68 -17.55
C ALA A 192 -13.44 13.92 -16.25
N SER A 193 -14.41 13.24 -15.64
CA SER A 193 -14.18 12.40 -14.45
C SER A 193 -13.29 11.20 -14.75
N LEU A 194 -13.53 10.49 -15.87
CA LEU A 194 -12.67 9.38 -16.32
C LEU A 194 -11.24 9.84 -16.61
N ARG A 195 -11.07 11.02 -17.24
CA ARG A 195 -9.76 11.63 -17.52
C ARG A 195 -9.03 11.99 -16.23
N LEU A 196 -9.69 12.63 -15.27
CA LEU A 196 -9.13 12.96 -13.97
C LEU A 196 -8.67 11.69 -13.22
N VAL A 197 -9.54 10.69 -13.09
CA VAL A 197 -9.25 9.43 -12.38
C VAL A 197 -8.11 8.66 -13.07
N SER A 198 -8.13 8.56 -14.40
CA SER A 198 -7.06 7.89 -15.17
C SER A 198 -5.71 8.58 -14.99
N THR A 199 -5.68 9.92 -15.05
CA THR A 199 -4.48 10.76 -14.89
C THR A 199 -3.95 10.78 -13.46
N LYS A 200 -4.82 10.65 -12.44
CA LYS A 200 -4.42 10.62 -11.03
C LYS A 200 -3.98 9.24 -10.53
N LEU A 201 -4.55 8.14 -11.06
CA LEU A 201 -4.20 6.77 -10.65
C LEU A 201 -3.18 6.05 -11.56
N THR A 202 -3.15 6.32 -12.87
CA THR A 202 -2.17 5.67 -13.76
C THR A 202 -0.91 6.53 -13.84
N ARG A 203 0.11 6.21 -13.05
CA ARG A 203 1.39 6.96 -12.95
C ARG A 203 2.57 6.04 -12.68
N TRP A 204 3.78 6.48 -13.00
CA TRP A 204 5.01 5.71 -12.81
C TRP A 204 4.93 4.32 -13.50
N ASP A 205 5.35 3.24 -12.83
CA ASP A 205 5.25 1.84 -13.28
C ASP A 205 3.89 1.48 -13.94
N ALA A 206 2.77 2.07 -13.49
CA ALA A 206 1.43 1.80 -14.01
C ALA A 206 1.32 1.97 -15.53
N ILE A 207 2.06 2.94 -16.08
CA ILE A 207 2.05 3.28 -17.51
C ILE A 207 2.64 2.12 -18.33
N TYR A 208 3.68 1.47 -17.81
CA TYR A 208 4.24 0.27 -18.46
C TYR A 208 3.24 -0.89 -18.46
N PHE A 209 2.46 -1.05 -17.38
CA PHE A 209 1.41 -2.07 -17.33
C PHE A 209 0.27 -1.79 -18.31
N THR A 210 -0.18 -0.54 -18.48
CA THR A 210 -1.28 -0.20 -19.42
C THR A 210 -0.82 -0.16 -20.88
N GLU A 211 0.39 0.31 -21.18
CA GLU A 211 0.96 0.28 -22.54
C GLU A 211 1.32 -1.15 -22.99
N ALA A 212 1.96 -1.97 -22.14
CA ALA A 212 2.20 -3.37 -22.48
C ALA A 212 0.89 -4.20 -22.57
N ALA A 213 -0.21 -3.70 -21.99
CA ALA A 213 -1.55 -4.25 -22.21
C ALA A 213 -2.20 -3.77 -23.52
N SER A 214 -1.98 -2.54 -23.97
CA SER A 214 -2.58 -2.00 -25.19
C SER A 214 -1.89 -2.49 -26.47
N ARG A 215 -0.55 -2.43 -26.52
CA ARG A 215 0.28 -2.77 -27.70
C ARG A 215 1.13 -4.03 -27.55
N GLY A 216 1.24 -4.57 -26.34
CA GLY A 216 2.20 -5.64 -26.04
C GLY A 216 3.60 -5.13 -25.71
N TYR A 217 4.47 -6.06 -25.33
CA TYR A 217 5.86 -5.81 -25.00
C TYR A 217 6.67 -5.55 -26.28
N VAL A 218 7.31 -4.39 -26.35
CA VAL A 218 8.14 -3.94 -27.47
C VAL A 218 9.60 -3.85 -27.05
N PHE A 219 9.88 -3.46 -25.80
CA PHE A 219 11.25 -3.29 -25.30
C PHE A 219 11.61 -4.29 -24.21
N GLU A 220 12.91 -4.61 -24.09
CA GLU A 220 13.41 -5.62 -23.14
C GLU A 220 13.08 -5.24 -21.69
N GLN A 221 13.28 -3.97 -21.31
CA GLN A 221 13.01 -3.48 -19.95
C GLN A 221 11.54 -3.61 -19.52
N GLU A 222 10.60 -3.69 -20.45
CA GLU A 222 9.18 -3.83 -20.13
C GLU A 222 8.89 -5.17 -19.44
N TRP A 223 9.70 -6.21 -19.68
CA TRP A 223 9.56 -7.52 -19.05
C TRP A 223 9.96 -7.57 -17.56
N ALA A 224 10.32 -6.43 -16.96
CA ALA A 224 10.28 -6.27 -15.50
C ALA A 224 8.84 -6.26 -14.95
N PHE A 225 7.87 -5.80 -15.77
CA PHE A 225 6.46 -5.68 -15.42
C PHE A 225 5.69 -6.96 -15.78
N GLY A 226 4.84 -7.43 -14.87
CA GLY A 226 4.25 -8.77 -14.88
C GLY A 226 3.35 -9.10 -16.07
N TYR A 227 3.80 -10.04 -16.91
CA TYR A 227 3.11 -10.54 -18.10
C TYR A 227 1.65 -10.96 -17.85
N GLY A 228 1.38 -11.64 -16.73
CA GLY A 228 0.02 -12.08 -16.38
C GLY A 228 -0.93 -10.92 -16.14
N PHE A 229 -0.45 -9.83 -15.52
CA PHE A 229 -1.26 -8.66 -15.21
C PHE A 229 -1.58 -7.84 -16.48
N THR A 230 -0.61 -7.67 -17.37
CA THR A 230 -0.83 -6.95 -18.65
C THR A 230 -1.78 -7.70 -19.57
N LYS A 231 -1.74 -9.04 -19.59
CA LYS A 231 -2.75 -9.86 -20.30
C LYS A 231 -4.14 -9.82 -19.63
N LEU A 232 -4.21 -9.70 -18.31
CA LEU A 232 -5.47 -9.51 -17.59
C LEU A 232 -6.10 -8.14 -17.92
N ILE A 233 -5.31 -7.06 -17.93
CA ILE A 233 -5.76 -5.72 -18.37
C ILE A 233 -6.24 -5.78 -19.82
N ASN A 234 -5.47 -6.36 -20.74
CA ASN A 234 -5.86 -6.48 -22.16
C ASN A 234 -7.20 -7.22 -22.32
N PHE A 235 -7.40 -8.34 -21.61
CA PHE A 235 -8.66 -9.09 -21.65
C PHE A 235 -9.86 -8.25 -21.19
N PHE A 236 -9.75 -7.54 -20.05
CA PHE A 236 -10.84 -6.71 -19.55
C PHE A 236 -11.05 -5.42 -20.37
N ALA A 237 -10.00 -4.82 -20.93
CA ALA A 237 -10.12 -3.67 -21.84
C ALA A 237 -10.84 -4.06 -23.15
N ASN A 238 -10.55 -5.25 -23.69
CA ASN A 238 -11.26 -5.81 -24.84
C ASN A 238 -12.72 -6.19 -24.52
N ALA A 239 -13.02 -6.64 -23.29
CA ALA A 239 -14.39 -6.85 -22.83
C ALA A 239 -15.14 -5.51 -22.69
N LEU A 240 -14.48 -4.49 -22.14
CA LEU A 240 -15.02 -3.14 -21.96
C LEU A 240 -15.28 -2.43 -23.30
N GLN A 241 -14.46 -2.66 -24.33
CA GLN A 241 -14.72 -2.19 -25.69
C GLN A 241 -16.09 -2.66 -26.21
N ARG A 242 -16.52 -3.89 -25.88
CA ARG A 242 -17.80 -4.45 -26.36
C ARG A 242 -19.03 -3.80 -25.75
N THR A 243 -18.91 -3.03 -24.66
CA THR A 243 -20.04 -2.30 -24.08
C THR A 243 -20.19 -0.89 -24.66
N GLY A 244 -19.18 -0.37 -25.38
CA GLY A 244 -19.15 1.00 -25.90
C GLY A 244 -19.10 2.10 -24.84
N ALA A 245 -19.04 1.75 -23.54
CA ALA A 245 -19.27 2.69 -22.44
C ALA A 245 -18.03 3.50 -22.00
N VAL A 246 -16.85 3.19 -22.54
CA VAL A 246 -15.58 3.87 -22.22
C VAL A 246 -14.79 4.09 -23.51
N ASP A 247 -14.41 5.34 -23.75
CA ASP A 247 -13.64 5.73 -24.95
C ASP A 247 -12.28 5.01 -25.03
N HIS A 248 -11.83 4.80 -26.28
CA HIS A 248 -10.61 4.12 -26.64
C HIS A 248 -9.35 4.63 -25.91
N ALA A 249 -9.26 5.92 -25.57
CA ALA A 249 -8.10 6.47 -24.87
C ALA A 249 -7.92 5.94 -23.42
N PHE A 250 -9.01 5.50 -22.77
CA PHE A 250 -9.03 5.23 -21.33
C PHE A 250 -9.17 3.74 -20.95
N ARG A 251 -9.52 2.85 -21.89
CA ARG A 251 -9.99 1.48 -21.60
C ARG A 251 -9.03 0.66 -20.74
N GLU A 252 -7.73 0.65 -21.09
CA GLU A 252 -6.69 -0.11 -20.40
C GLU A 252 -6.37 0.50 -19.02
N HIS A 253 -6.48 1.83 -18.89
CA HIS A 253 -6.32 2.56 -17.63
C HIS A 253 -7.45 2.19 -16.67
N ILE A 254 -8.70 2.31 -17.12
CA ILE A 254 -9.89 1.98 -16.35
C ILE A 254 -9.96 0.48 -16.03
N ALA A 255 -9.62 -0.40 -16.98
CA ALA A 255 -9.53 -1.84 -16.72
C ALA A 255 -8.49 -2.15 -15.62
N GLY A 256 -7.30 -1.55 -15.69
CA GLY A 256 -6.28 -1.71 -14.64
C GLY A 256 -6.72 -1.23 -13.26
N ILE A 257 -7.37 -0.06 -13.18
CA ILE A 257 -7.93 0.49 -11.94
C ILE A 257 -9.02 -0.43 -11.36
N LEU A 258 -9.95 -0.91 -12.20
CA LEU A 258 -11.04 -1.79 -11.79
C LEU A 258 -10.53 -3.16 -11.32
N ILE A 259 -9.57 -3.76 -12.04
CA ILE A 259 -8.91 -5.01 -11.63
C ILE A 259 -8.24 -4.82 -10.28
N ALA A 260 -7.47 -3.74 -10.08
CA ALA A 260 -6.76 -3.48 -8.83
C ALA A 260 -7.72 -3.32 -7.63
N HIS A 261 -8.77 -2.50 -7.76
CA HIS A 261 -9.78 -2.32 -6.71
C HIS A 261 -10.55 -3.61 -6.41
N ALA A 262 -10.99 -4.35 -7.44
CA ALA A 262 -11.69 -5.62 -7.24
C ALA A 262 -10.79 -6.67 -6.58
N ALA A 263 -9.53 -6.75 -7.01
CA ALA A 263 -8.55 -7.65 -6.42
C ALA A 263 -8.25 -7.28 -4.96
N HIS A 264 -8.11 -5.98 -4.64
CA HIS A 264 -7.92 -5.48 -3.27
C HIS A 264 -9.12 -5.86 -2.38
N GLY A 265 -10.35 -5.53 -2.79
CA GLY A 265 -11.56 -5.87 -2.03
C GLY A 265 -11.73 -7.38 -1.80
N LEU A 266 -11.48 -8.21 -2.82
CA LEU A 266 -11.55 -9.66 -2.69
C LEU A 266 -10.42 -10.24 -1.81
N SER A 267 -9.21 -9.69 -1.86
CA SER A 267 -8.09 -10.17 -1.04
C SER A 267 -8.25 -9.85 0.44
N VAL A 268 -8.96 -8.78 0.82
CA VAL A 268 -9.41 -8.55 2.21
C VAL A 268 -10.27 -9.73 2.70
N LEU A 269 -11.25 -10.15 1.90
CA LEU A 269 -12.17 -11.24 2.25
C LEU A 269 -11.44 -12.59 2.32
N VAL A 270 -10.54 -12.87 1.38
CA VAL A 270 -9.75 -14.10 1.37
C VAL A 270 -8.75 -14.14 2.54
N LEU A 271 -8.14 -13.01 2.92
CA LEU A 271 -7.26 -12.93 4.09
C LEU A 271 -8.02 -13.19 5.40
N TYR A 272 -9.25 -12.67 5.54
CA TYR A 272 -10.13 -13.02 6.65
C TYR A 272 -10.45 -14.51 6.69
N CYS A 273 -10.81 -15.13 5.55
CA CYS A 273 -11.09 -16.56 5.47
C CYS A 273 -9.84 -17.43 5.76
N LEU A 274 -8.66 -17.02 5.28
CA LEU A 274 -7.37 -17.65 5.58
C LEU A 274 -7.05 -17.58 7.07
N GLY A 275 -7.20 -16.40 7.68
CA GLY A 275 -7.03 -16.22 9.12
C GLY A 275 -8.00 -17.09 9.94
N CYS A 276 -9.27 -17.17 9.53
CA CYS A 276 -10.26 -18.04 10.18
C CYS A 276 -9.96 -19.54 10.02
N ALA A 277 -9.29 -19.95 8.95
CA ALA A 277 -8.90 -21.33 8.71
C ALA A 277 -7.65 -21.75 9.51
N ILE A 278 -6.74 -20.81 9.81
CA ILE A 278 -5.55 -21.04 10.64
C ILE A 278 -5.89 -20.91 12.12
N PHE A 279 -6.57 -19.83 12.51
CA PHE A 279 -6.87 -19.49 13.91
C PHE A 279 -8.32 -19.80 14.26
N SER A 280 -8.53 -20.94 14.91
CA SER A 280 -9.86 -21.38 15.33
C SER A 280 -10.45 -20.60 16.52
N GLY A 281 -11.76 -20.75 16.71
CA GLY A 281 -12.48 -20.17 17.85
C GLY A 281 -12.74 -18.67 17.73
N ARG A 282 -13.22 -18.07 18.82
CA ARG A 282 -13.68 -16.66 18.83
C ARG A 282 -12.53 -15.66 18.72
N GLN A 283 -11.43 -15.92 19.43
CA GLN A 283 -10.22 -15.08 19.38
C GLN A 283 -9.57 -15.14 18.00
N GLY A 284 -9.48 -16.33 17.39
CA GLY A 284 -8.90 -16.48 16.05
C GLY A 284 -9.66 -15.73 14.95
N ARG A 285 -11.01 -15.74 14.98
CA ARG A 285 -11.82 -14.89 14.08
C ARG A 285 -11.60 -13.39 14.30
N MET A 286 -11.35 -12.96 15.53
CA MET A 286 -11.05 -11.56 15.83
C MET A 286 -9.67 -11.15 15.31
N LEU A 287 -8.67 -12.03 15.45
CA LEU A 287 -7.33 -11.87 14.86
C LEU A 287 -7.42 -11.77 13.34
N ALA A 288 -8.16 -12.68 12.70
CA ALA A 288 -8.38 -12.69 11.26
C ALA A 288 -9.07 -11.41 10.75
N PHE A 289 -10.04 -10.87 11.50
CA PHE A 289 -10.70 -9.61 11.18
C PHE A 289 -9.73 -8.42 11.28
N ILE A 290 -8.96 -8.33 12.36
CA ILE A 290 -7.94 -7.27 12.53
C ILE A 290 -6.89 -7.35 11.41
N ALA A 291 -6.41 -8.55 11.07
CA ALA A 291 -5.46 -8.75 9.97
C ALA A 291 -6.04 -8.31 8.60
N ALA A 292 -7.31 -8.59 8.33
CA ALA A 292 -8.00 -8.12 7.13
C ALA A 292 -8.13 -6.58 7.09
N CYS A 293 -8.41 -5.92 8.23
CA CYS A 293 -8.39 -4.46 8.33
C CYS A 293 -6.99 -3.88 8.12
N LEU A 294 -5.94 -4.51 8.66
CA LEU A 294 -4.55 -4.07 8.51
C LEU A 294 -4.06 -4.16 7.05
N TYR A 295 -4.61 -5.08 6.24
CA TYR A 295 -4.31 -5.17 4.81
C TYR A 295 -4.86 -3.98 4.00
N ILE A 296 -6.06 -3.49 4.34
CA ILE A 296 -6.67 -2.29 3.71
C ILE A 296 -5.76 -1.07 3.87
N PHE A 297 -5.19 -0.88 5.07
CA PHE A 297 -4.30 0.24 5.41
C PHE A 297 -2.82 -0.16 5.38
N SER A 298 -2.44 -1.10 4.49
CA SER A 298 -1.05 -1.54 4.38
C SER A 298 -0.15 -0.48 3.70
N PRO A 299 1.18 -0.49 3.95
CA PRO A 299 2.11 0.49 3.37
C PRO A 299 2.17 0.52 1.84
N ALA A 300 1.59 -0.46 1.14
CA ALA A 300 1.43 -0.41 -0.31
C ALA A 300 0.47 0.71 -0.76
N GLY A 301 -0.46 1.15 0.09
CA GLY A 301 -1.33 2.30 -0.14
C GLY A 301 -1.96 2.31 -1.54
N LEU A 302 -1.74 3.38 -2.31
CA LEU A 302 -2.33 3.50 -3.66
C LEU A 302 -1.86 2.44 -4.67
N PHE A 303 -0.77 1.71 -4.44
CA PHE A 303 -0.36 0.59 -5.29
C PHE A 303 -1.33 -0.61 -5.22
N LEU A 304 -2.29 -0.63 -4.29
CA LEU A 304 -3.39 -1.62 -4.28
C LEU A 304 -4.60 -1.21 -5.13
N SER A 305 -4.68 0.06 -5.54
CA SER A 305 -5.84 0.68 -6.19
C SER A 305 -5.57 1.27 -7.59
N ALA A 306 -4.32 1.67 -7.87
CA ALA A 306 -3.84 2.05 -9.19
C ALA A 306 -3.56 0.80 -10.07
N PRO A 307 -3.29 0.93 -11.40
CA PRO A 307 -2.96 -0.19 -12.31
C PRO A 307 -1.63 -0.92 -11.98
N TYR A 308 -1.64 -1.69 -10.90
CA TYR A 308 -0.47 -2.35 -10.31
C TYR A 308 -0.77 -3.82 -9.99
N GLY A 309 0.24 -4.67 -10.15
CA GLY A 309 0.12 -6.11 -9.91
C GLY A 309 -0.03 -6.50 -8.43
N GLU A 310 0.22 -5.58 -7.48
CA GLU A 310 0.30 -5.81 -6.03
C GLU A 310 -0.97 -6.45 -5.44
N SER A 311 -2.16 -5.85 -5.64
CA SER A 311 -3.42 -6.39 -5.10
C SER A 311 -3.89 -7.65 -5.82
N THR A 312 -3.59 -7.78 -7.12
CA THR A 312 -3.86 -9.00 -7.91
C THR A 312 -2.97 -10.16 -7.47
N TYR A 313 -1.69 -9.88 -7.19
CA TYR A 313 -0.74 -10.83 -6.62
C TYR A 313 -1.18 -11.30 -5.23
N ALA A 314 -1.65 -10.38 -4.38
CA ALA A 314 -2.18 -10.68 -3.06
C ALA A 314 -3.43 -11.57 -3.13
N LEU A 315 -4.41 -11.26 -3.99
CA LEU A 315 -5.59 -12.10 -4.19
C LEU A 315 -5.22 -13.53 -4.61
N LEU A 316 -4.40 -13.68 -5.64
CA LEU A 316 -4.02 -15.00 -6.17
C LEU A 316 -3.19 -15.79 -5.14
N SER A 317 -2.26 -15.14 -4.44
CA SER A 317 -1.44 -15.76 -3.40
C SER A 317 -2.27 -16.16 -2.18
N PHE A 318 -3.08 -15.27 -1.61
CA PHE A 318 -3.93 -15.57 -0.46
C PHE A 318 -4.96 -16.66 -0.77
N THR A 319 -5.49 -16.71 -2.00
CA THR A 319 -6.41 -17.78 -2.41
C THR A 319 -5.68 -19.11 -2.56
N GLY A 320 -4.46 -19.11 -3.14
CA GLY A 320 -3.60 -20.29 -3.17
C GLY A 320 -3.25 -20.83 -1.78
N TYR A 321 -2.92 -19.93 -0.85
CA TYR A 321 -2.69 -20.23 0.56
C TYR A 321 -3.93 -20.78 1.26
N PHE A 322 -5.11 -20.23 0.99
CA PHE A 322 -6.38 -20.70 1.54
C PHE A 322 -6.72 -22.12 1.07
N LEU A 323 -6.56 -22.42 -0.23
CA LEU A 323 -6.75 -23.78 -0.75
C LEU A 323 -5.73 -24.77 -0.18
N PHE A 324 -4.47 -24.36 -0.02
CA PHE A 324 -3.43 -25.18 0.62
C PHE A 324 -3.82 -25.49 2.08
N VAL A 325 -4.16 -24.49 2.90
CA VAL A 325 -4.60 -24.65 4.29
C VAL A 325 -5.86 -25.53 4.39
N GLN A 326 -6.85 -25.34 3.51
CA GLN A 326 -8.06 -26.17 3.44
C GLN A 326 -7.75 -27.66 3.21
N SER A 327 -6.66 -28.01 2.52
CA SER A 327 -6.24 -29.41 2.32
C SER A 327 -5.86 -30.14 3.62
N PHE A 328 -5.58 -29.41 4.70
CA PHE A 328 -5.29 -29.96 6.04
C PHE A 328 -6.50 -29.88 7.00
N SER A 329 -7.61 -29.27 6.57
CA SER A 329 -8.81 -29.08 7.40
C SER A 329 -9.33 -30.43 7.93
N PRO A 330 -9.75 -30.55 9.21
CA PRO A 330 -10.29 -31.78 9.78
C PRO A 330 -11.72 -32.12 9.31
N SER A 331 -12.24 -31.43 8.29
CA SER A 331 -13.57 -31.66 7.71
C SER A 331 -13.80 -33.11 7.27
N GLY A 332 -15.06 -33.57 7.26
CA GLY A 332 -15.45 -34.92 6.81
C GLY A 332 -15.31 -35.17 5.30
N ALA A 333 -14.70 -34.25 4.54
CA ALA A 333 -14.43 -34.42 3.12
C ALA A 333 -13.41 -35.55 2.87
N SER A 334 -13.58 -36.26 1.75
CA SER A 334 -12.68 -37.36 1.37
C SER A 334 -11.24 -36.86 1.18
N THR A 335 -10.25 -37.70 1.51
CA THR A 335 -8.84 -37.31 1.40
C THR A 335 -8.43 -36.97 -0.04
N GLY A 336 -9.08 -37.58 -1.04
CA GLY A 336 -8.86 -37.26 -2.45
C GLY A 336 -9.33 -35.85 -2.82
N LEU A 337 -10.48 -35.40 -2.30
CA LEU A 337 -10.96 -34.03 -2.52
C LEU A 337 -10.04 -33.00 -1.85
N LYS A 338 -9.50 -33.30 -0.66
CA LYS A 338 -8.53 -32.44 0.03
C LYS A 338 -7.22 -32.32 -0.73
N ASP A 339 -6.67 -33.43 -1.22
CA ASP A 339 -5.44 -33.41 -2.03
C ASP A 339 -5.66 -32.66 -3.36
N ALA A 340 -6.85 -32.71 -3.96
CA ALA A 340 -7.19 -31.97 -5.17
C ALA A 340 -7.21 -30.44 -5.01
N LEU A 341 -7.33 -29.91 -3.79
CA LEU A 341 -7.18 -28.48 -3.52
C LEU A 341 -5.73 -27.99 -3.71
N ILE A 342 -4.74 -28.88 -3.59
CA ILE A 342 -3.32 -28.51 -3.62
C ILE A 342 -2.88 -28.10 -5.05
N PRO A 343 -3.17 -28.86 -6.13
CA PRO A 343 -2.95 -28.42 -7.51
C PRO A 343 -3.64 -27.09 -7.83
N LEU A 344 -4.89 -26.90 -7.38
CA LEU A 344 -5.61 -25.63 -7.58
C LEU A 344 -4.91 -24.46 -6.89
N GLY A 345 -4.41 -24.66 -5.67
CA GLY A 345 -3.59 -23.68 -4.97
C GLY A 345 -2.28 -23.36 -5.71
N GLY A 346 -1.63 -24.36 -6.28
CA GLY A 346 -0.42 -24.20 -7.10
C GLY A 346 -0.65 -23.51 -8.45
N ILE A 347 -1.82 -23.71 -9.08
CA ILE A 347 -2.24 -22.96 -10.28
C ILE A 347 -2.40 -21.48 -9.94
N LEU A 348 -3.06 -21.15 -8.81
CA LEU A 348 -3.20 -19.77 -8.37
C LEU A 348 -1.85 -19.13 -7.99
N CYS A 349 -0.93 -19.89 -7.38
CA CYS A 349 0.44 -19.42 -7.13
C CYS A 349 1.25 -19.23 -8.43
N GLY A 350 1.03 -20.07 -9.45
CA GLY A 350 1.58 -19.88 -10.80
C GLY A 350 1.06 -18.61 -11.46
N LEU A 351 -0.25 -18.37 -11.42
CA LEU A 351 -0.86 -17.12 -11.90
C LEU A 351 -0.32 -15.90 -11.13
N ALA A 352 -0.21 -15.98 -9.80
CA ALA A 352 0.44 -14.95 -8.99
C ALA A 352 1.88 -14.67 -9.45
N THR A 353 2.63 -15.72 -9.82
CA THR A 353 4.00 -15.61 -10.33
C THR A 353 4.07 -14.93 -11.70
N THR A 354 3.08 -15.14 -12.58
CA THR A 354 2.98 -14.37 -13.85
C THR A 354 2.65 -12.89 -13.63
N VAL A 355 1.93 -12.56 -12.55
CA VAL A 355 1.54 -11.20 -12.16
C VAL A 355 2.70 -10.47 -11.46
N ARG A 356 3.48 -11.16 -10.62
CA ARG A 356 4.76 -10.68 -10.06
C ARG A 356 5.73 -11.83 -9.84
N SER A 357 6.97 -11.68 -10.31
CA SER A 357 8.03 -12.70 -10.23
C SER A 357 8.31 -13.23 -8.80
N ASN A 358 8.13 -12.40 -7.77
CA ASN A 358 8.29 -12.82 -6.37
C ASN A 358 7.29 -13.90 -5.91
N GLY A 359 6.24 -14.17 -6.69
CA GLY A 359 5.33 -15.30 -6.49
C GLY A 359 5.98 -16.68 -6.61
N ILE A 360 7.17 -16.80 -7.23
CA ILE A 360 7.91 -18.07 -7.28
C ILE A 360 8.25 -18.59 -5.87
N LEU A 361 8.38 -17.67 -4.89
CA LEU A 361 8.60 -18.01 -3.47
C LEU A 361 7.40 -18.74 -2.85
N ASN A 362 6.19 -18.60 -3.41
CA ASN A 362 5.01 -19.35 -2.96
C ASN A 362 5.21 -20.87 -3.19
N GLY A 363 6.12 -21.27 -4.09
CA GLY A 363 6.50 -22.67 -4.32
C GLY A 363 7.11 -23.35 -3.10
N LEU A 364 7.62 -22.58 -2.12
CA LEU A 364 8.20 -23.10 -0.88
C LEU A 364 7.19 -23.88 -0.03
N LEU A 365 5.90 -23.50 -0.04
CA LEU A 365 4.83 -24.24 0.65
C LEU A 365 4.73 -25.68 0.15
N PHE A 366 4.76 -25.84 -1.18
CA PHE A 366 4.67 -27.14 -1.84
C PHE A 366 5.99 -27.92 -1.68
N LEU A 367 7.14 -27.25 -1.76
CA LEU A 367 8.44 -27.89 -1.51
C LEU A 367 8.54 -28.45 -0.08
N GLU A 368 8.14 -27.68 0.93
CA GLU A 368 8.15 -28.12 2.32
C GLU A 368 7.19 -29.31 2.55
N GLU A 369 6.00 -29.26 1.96
CA GLU A 369 5.05 -30.38 2.02
C GLU A 369 5.60 -31.63 1.31
N ALA A 370 6.24 -31.48 0.15
CA ALA A 370 6.85 -32.59 -0.58
C ALA A 370 7.96 -33.27 0.24
N ILE A 371 8.86 -32.48 0.84
CA ILE A 371 9.93 -32.99 1.73
C ILE A 371 9.33 -33.72 2.94
N ARG A 372 8.30 -33.16 3.58
CA ARG A 372 7.60 -33.79 4.71
C ARG A 372 6.92 -35.10 4.31
N VAL A 373 6.27 -35.16 3.15
CA VAL A 373 5.60 -36.37 2.64
C VAL A 373 6.64 -37.43 2.27
N LEU A 374 7.73 -37.07 1.57
CA LEU A 374 8.85 -37.96 1.26
C LEU A 374 9.49 -38.54 2.53
N TYR A 375 9.78 -37.70 3.54
CA TYR A 375 10.27 -38.18 4.83
C TYR A 375 9.28 -39.16 5.48
N SER A 376 7.96 -38.88 5.42
CA SER A 376 6.94 -39.79 5.95
C SER A 376 6.86 -41.14 5.21
N MET A 377 7.34 -41.24 3.97
CA MET A 377 7.38 -42.49 3.20
C MET A 377 8.52 -43.43 3.63
N THR A 378 9.54 -42.94 4.33
CA THR A 378 10.63 -43.79 4.87
C THR A 378 10.09 -44.84 5.84
N GLY A 379 9.10 -44.48 6.67
CA GLY A 379 8.31 -45.39 7.51
C GLY A 379 7.16 -46.08 6.78
N GLY A 380 7.30 -46.35 5.48
CA GLY A 380 6.34 -47.11 4.66
C GLY A 380 5.55 -46.25 3.65
N ILE A 381 5.51 -46.70 2.40
CA ILE A 381 4.78 -46.08 1.30
C ILE A 381 3.30 -46.48 1.35
N THR A 382 2.39 -45.54 1.12
CA THR A 382 0.94 -45.82 0.99
C THR A 382 0.35 -45.02 -0.17
N PHE A 383 -0.73 -45.52 -0.78
CA PHE A 383 -1.39 -44.82 -1.90
C PHE A 383 -1.80 -43.38 -1.56
N ALA A 384 -2.25 -43.12 -0.32
CA ALA A 384 -2.59 -41.77 0.14
C ALA A 384 -1.35 -40.85 0.20
N LYS A 385 -0.21 -41.33 0.72
CA LYS A 385 1.06 -40.57 0.70
C LYS A 385 1.49 -40.28 -0.75
N SER A 386 1.42 -41.28 -1.64
CA SER A 386 1.82 -41.15 -3.05
C SER A 386 0.95 -40.18 -3.83
N ARG A 387 -0.38 -40.25 -3.67
CA ARG A 387 -1.33 -39.29 -4.28
C ARG A 387 -1.07 -37.86 -3.79
N ARG A 388 -0.83 -37.67 -2.48
CA ARG A 388 -0.52 -36.36 -1.93
C ARG A 388 0.80 -35.81 -2.45
N LEU A 389 1.85 -36.63 -2.53
CA LEU A 389 3.14 -36.23 -3.12
C LEU A 389 2.97 -35.79 -4.58
N PHE A 390 2.19 -36.52 -5.38
CA PHE A 390 1.90 -36.18 -6.77
C PHE A 390 1.12 -34.85 -6.89
N ALA A 391 0.08 -34.67 -6.06
CA ALA A 391 -0.72 -33.44 -6.01
C ALA A 391 0.12 -32.21 -5.62
N VAL A 392 1.03 -32.36 -4.66
CA VAL A 392 2.00 -31.32 -4.25
C VAL A 392 3.05 -31.06 -5.34
N GLY A 393 3.52 -32.10 -6.03
CA GLY A 393 4.44 -31.98 -7.16
C GLY A 393 3.85 -31.18 -8.32
N ILE A 394 2.59 -31.44 -8.69
CA ILE A 394 1.85 -30.63 -9.67
C ILE A 394 1.77 -29.17 -9.21
N ALA A 395 1.44 -28.91 -7.94
CA ALA A 395 1.32 -27.54 -7.44
C ALA A 395 2.65 -26.75 -7.51
N GLY A 396 3.78 -27.42 -7.21
CA GLY A 396 5.11 -26.85 -7.39
C GLY A 396 5.43 -26.57 -8.86
N VAL A 397 5.14 -27.51 -9.77
CA VAL A 397 5.33 -27.33 -11.23
C VAL A 397 4.47 -26.19 -11.77
N CYS A 398 3.19 -26.11 -11.41
CA CYS A 398 2.32 -24.99 -11.80
C CYS A 398 2.85 -23.63 -11.31
N THR A 399 3.42 -23.58 -10.11
CA THR A 399 4.05 -22.36 -9.58
C THR A 399 5.29 -21.97 -10.40
N GLY A 400 6.18 -22.93 -10.69
CA GLY A 400 7.38 -22.71 -11.51
C GLY A 400 7.08 -22.30 -12.96
N LEU A 401 6.06 -22.92 -13.59
CA LEU A 401 5.60 -22.56 -14.93
C LEU A 401 5.15 -21.08 -15.01
N GLY A 402 4.60 -20.53 -13.91
CA GLY A 402 4.26 -19.11 -13.82
C GLY A 402 5.45 -18.15 -13.98
N PHE A 403 6.68 -18.60 -13.71
CA PHE A 403 7.90 -17.85 -14.03
C PHE A 403 8.45 -18.22 -15.42
N VAL A 404 8.51 -19.52 -15.73
CA VAL A 404 9.17 -20.03 -16.96
C VAL A 404 8.44 -19.63 -18.23
N VAL A 405 7.10 -19.66 -18.26
CA VAL A 405 6.33 -19.37 -19.49
C VAL A 405 6.56 -17.94 -20.00
N PRO A 406 6.50 -16.87 -19.16
CA PRO A 406 6.91 -15.54 -19.59
C PRO A 406 8.36 -15.45 -20.11
N GLN A 407 9.32 -16.14 -19.48
CA GLN A 407 10.71 -16.16 -19.98
C GLN A 407 10.81 -16.80 -21.37
N TYR A 408 10.08 -17.88 -21.62
CA TYR A 408 10.08 -18.58 -22.91
C TYR A 408 9.44 -17.76 -24.03
N ILE A 409 8.33 -17.06 -23.75
CA ILE A 409 7.69 -16.17 -24.75
C ILE A 409 8.66 -15.04 -25.14
N ALA A 410 9.29 -14.39 -24.16
CA ALA A 410 10.31 -13.38 -24.42
C ALA A 410 11.52 -13.94 -25.19
N TYR A 411 12.00 -15.14 -24.84
CA TYR A 411 13.09 -15.80 -25.56
C TYR A 411 12.73 -16.07 -27.03
N ARG A 412 11.52 -16.55 -27.31
CA ARG A 412 11.07 -16.71 -28.70
C ARG A 412 11.05 -15.37 -29.43
N ASP A 413 10.47 -14.34 -28.82
CA ASP A 413 10.20 -13.07 -29.50
C ASP A 413 11.48 -12.24 -29.74
N PHE A 414 12.44 -12.27 -28.80
CA PHE A 414 13.70 -11.52 -28.88
C PHE A 414 14.93 -12.35 -29.33
N CYS A 415 14.98 -13.65 -29.08
CA CYS A 415 16.15 -14.50 -29.42
C CYS A 415 15.93 -15.45 -30.60
N LEU A 416 14.69 -15.71 -31.03
CA LEU A 416 14.41 -16.57 -32.21
C LEU A 416 13.79 -15.79 -33.37
N ASN A 417 12.80 -14.92 -33.11
CA ASN A 417 12.09 -14.17 -34.14
C ASN A 417 12.84 -12.90 -34.58
N SER A 418 13.49 -12.21 -33.65
CA SER A 418 14.29 -10.99 -33.91
C SER A 418 15.76 -11.12 -33.46
N PRO A 419 16.49 -12.16 -33.92
CA PRO A 419 17.76 -12.59 -33.31
C PRO A 419 18.96 -11.66 -33.52
N TYR A 420 18.83 -10.57 -34.29
CA TYR A 420 19.95 -9.68 -34.60
C TYR A 420 19.63 -8.22 -34.23
N THR A 421 20.52 -7.59 -33.46
CA THR A 421 20.55 -6.13 -33.30
C THR A 421 21.09 -5.46 -34.57
N HIS A 422 21.10 -4.12 -34.62
CA HIS A 422 21.73 -3.35 -35.70
C HIS A 422 23.19 -3.76 -35.96
N ASP A 423 23.90 -4.24 -34.95
CA ASP A 423 25.30 -4.70 -35.02
C ASP A 423 25.45 -6.15 -35.55
N GLY A 424 24.36 -6.77 -36.01
CA GLY A 424 24.35 -8.13 -36.55
C GLY A 424 24.56 -9.23 -35.49
N GLN A 425 24.28 -8.94 -34.21
CA GLN A 425 24.59 -9.84 -33.09
C GLN A 425 23.36 -10.11 -32.20
N PRO A 426 23.11 -11.36 -31.76
CA PRO A 426 22.10 -11.64 -30.74
C PRO A 426 22.47 -11.08 -29.37
N ARG A 427 21.46 -10.56 -28.66
CA ARG A 427 21.52 -9.99 -27.31
C ARG A 427 22.25 -10.92 -26.33
N ILE A 428 23.04 -10.34 -25.42
CA ILE A 428 23.96 -11.11 -24.56
C ILE A 428 23.27 -12.16 -23.67
N TRP A 429 22.00 -11.94 -23.32
CA TRP A 429 21.24 -12.85 -22.47
C TRP A 429 20.68 -14.07 -23.23
N CYS A 430 20.49 -13.97 -24.54
CA CYS A 430 20.17 -15.11 -25.40
C CYS A 430 21.31 -16.15 -25.42
N ARG A 431 22.55 -15.73 -25.15
CA ARG A 431 23.76 -16.58 -25.13
C ARG A 431 24.11 -17.16 -23.75
N ARG A 432 23.40 -16.78 -22.68
CA ARG A 432 23.62 -17.32 -21.33
C ARG A 432 23.11 -18.77 -21.28
N THR A 433 23.81 -19.66 -20.57
CA THR A 433 23.46 -21.11 -20.45
C THR A 433 22.01 -21.35 -20.02
N VAL A 434 21.46 -20.45 -19.21
CA VAL A 434 20.02 -20.33 -18.95
C VAL A 434 19.60 -18.92 -19.39
N PRO A 435 18.99 -18.74 -20.57
CA PRO A 435 18.48 -17.46 -21.02
C PRO A 435 17.35 -16.98 -20.10
N SER A 436 17.42 -15.73 -19.64
CA SER A 436 16.37 -15.11 -18.83
C SER A 436 16.37 -13.61 -19.07
N ILE A 437 15.33 -13.12 -19.77
CA ILE A 437 15.11 -11.69 -19.96
C ILE A 437 14.96 -10.98 -18.62
N TYR A 438 14.25 -11.57 -17.65
CA TYR A 438 14.06 -10.95 -16.34
C TYR A 438 15.38 -10.79 -15.60
N SER A 439 16.23 -11.82 -15.60
CA SER A 439 17.55 -11.77 -14.94
C SER A 439 18.49 -10.78 -15.63
N PHE A 440 18.43 -10.67 -16.96
CA PHE A 440 19.16 -9.63 -17.70
C PHE A 440 18.65 -8.23 -17.40
N VAL A 441 17.33 -8.03 -17.41
CA VAL A 441 16.70 -6.73 -17.20
C VAL A 441 16.98 -6.19 -15.80
N GLN A 442 16.89 -7.05 -14.78
CA GLN A 442 17.25 -6.71 -13.41
C GLN A 442 18.73 -6.32 -13.28
N ASP A 443 19.64 -7.04 -13.95
CA ASP A 443 21.10 -6.84 -13.91
C ASP A 443 21.56 -5.60 -14.71
N HIS A 444 20.96 -5.35 -15.88
CA HIS A 444 21.41 -4.36 -16.86
C HIS A 444 20.69 -3.01 -16.76
N TYR A 445 19.35 -2.99 -16.68
CA TYR A 445 18.57 -1.74 -16.63
C TYR A 445 18.34 -1.25 -15.20
N TRP A 446 18.21 -2.17 -14.23
CA TRP A 446 17.97 -1.84 -12.82
C TRP A 446 19.21 -1.98 -11.92
N ASN A 447 20.33 -2.51 -12.41
CA ASN A 447 21.56 -2.77 -11.63
C ASN A 447 21.34 -3.59 -10.32
N ASN A 448 20.30 -4.42 -10.26
CA ASN A 448 19.99 -5.28 -9.11
C ASN A 448 20.96 -6.47 -9.04
N GLY A 449 21.95 -6.38 -8.15
CA GLY A 449 22.94 -7.42 -7.88
C GLY A 449 23.27 -7.50 -6.38
N PHE A 450 23.93 -8.58 -5.97
CA PHE A 450 24.28 -8.80 -4.56
C PHE A 450 25.09 -7.62 -4.01
N LEU A 451 24.55 -6.99 -2.96
CA LEU A 451 25.03 -5.77 -2.30
C LEU A 451 25.25 -4.53 -3.20
N ARG A 452 24.93 -4.55 -4.50
CA ARG A 452 25.13 -3.39 -5.39
C ARG A 452 24.37 -2.13 -4.95
N TYR A 453 23.27 -2.28 -4.21
CA TYR A 453 22.47 -1.17 -3.70
C TYR A 453 23.01 -0.55 -2.40
N TRP A 454 24.03 -1.15 -1.76
CA TRP A 454 24.59 -0.70 -0.48
C TRP A 454 25.59 0.44 -0.66
N THR A 455 25.09 1.61 -1.07
CA THR A 455 25.85 2.85 -1.19
C THR A 455 25.43 3.85 -0.12
N VAL A 456 26.33 4.77 0.24
CA VAL A 456 26.07 5.82 1.24
C VAL A 456 24.89 6.73 0.82
N SER A 457 24.73 6.98 -0.48
CA SER A 457 23.59 7.74 -1.03
C SER A 457 22.23 7.09 -0.76
N ASN A 458 22.19 5.77 -0.60
CA ASN A 458 20.94 5.01 -0.50
C ASN A 458 20.49 4.81 0.95
N ILE A 459 21.28 5.24 1.95
CA ILE A 459 20.96 5.12 3.38
C ILE A 459 19.54 5.61 3.74
N PRO A 460 19.00 6.73 3.20
CA PRO A 460 17.62 7.14 3.47
C PRO A 460 16.57 6.10 3.03
N LEU A 461 16.83 5.37 1.93
CA LEU A 461 15.93 4.34 1.40
C LEU A 461 16.00 3.05 2.24
N PHE A 462 17.19 2.70 2.77
CA PHE A 462 17.31 1.65 3.79
C PHE A 462 16.57 2.02 5.08
N ALA A 463 16.66 3.27 5.52
CA ALA A 463 15.91 3.75 6.69
C ALA A 463 14.39 3.66 6.46
N LEU A 464 13.90 4.05 5.28
CA LEU A 464 12.49 4.00 4.89
C LEU A 464 11.95 2.55 4.81
N ALA A 465 12.77 1.63 4.29
CA ALA A 465 12.46 0.19 4.20
C ALA A 465 12.54 -0.55 5.55
N SER A 466 13.33 -0.02 6.49
CA SER A 466 13.68 -0.72 7.74
C SER A 466 12.49 -1.18 8.60
N PRO A 467 11.36 -0.44 8.73
CA PRO A 467 10.24 -0.90 9.55
C PRO A 467 9.58 -2.15 8.96
N MET A 468 9.38 -2.21 7.63
CA MET A 468 8.78 -3.38 7.00
C MET A 468 9.71 -4.58 6.92
N LEU A 469 11.03 -4.36 6.70
CA LEU A 469 12.02 -5.43 6.84
C LEU A 469 12.00 -6.03 8.25
N ALA A 470 11.96 -5.18 9.29
CA ALA A 470 11.85 -5.62 10.68
C ALA A 470 10.53 -6.37 10.94
N ILE A 471 9.39 -5.82 10.52
CA ILE A 471 8.06 -6.42 10.70
C ILE A 471 7.97 -7.79 10.04
N MET A 472 8.42 -7.95 8.79
CA MET A 472 8.40 -9.25 8.08
C MET A 472 9.39 -10.26 8.69
N THR A 473 10.54 -9.80 9.19
CA THR A 473 11.55 -10.64 9.85
C THR A 473 11.08 -11.12 11.23
N TYR A 474 10.64 -10.21 12.10
CA TYR A 474 10.17 -10.56 13.45
C TYR A 474 8.88 -11.38 13.42
N SER A 475 7.94 -11.10 12.52
CA SER A 475 6.76 -11.95 12.35
C SER A 475 7.10 -13.35 11.84
N ALA A 476 8.12 -13.51 11.00
CA ALA A 476 8.58 -14.84 10.59
C ALA A 476 9.17 -15.62 11.78
N PHE A 477 10.07 -15.02 12.57
CA PHE A 477 10.64 -15.65 13.76
C PHE A 477 9.59 -15.91 14.85
N TRP A 478 8.58 -15.05 15.01
CA TRP A 478 7.45 -15.27 15.92
C TRP A 478 6.75 -16.62 15.66
N THR A 479 6.60 -17.04 14.40
CA THR A 479 5.96 -18.33 14.07
C THR A 479 6.68 -19.56 14.64
N LEU A 480 7.97 -19.45 14.99
CA LEU A 480 8.72 -20.52 15.67
C LEU A 480 8.30 -20.67 17.15
N ASN A 481 7.83 -19.57 17.76
CA ASN A 481 7.43 -19.49 19.16
C ASN A 481 5.91 -19.64 19.37
N VAL A 482 5.12 -19.81 18.30
CA VAL A 482 3.66 -20.07 18.39
C VAL A 482 3.42 -21.53 18.78
N GLN A 483 3.51 -21.81 20.07
CA GLN A 483 2.96 -23.04 20.66
C GLN A 483 1.43 -22.92 20.66
N SER A 484 0.75 -23.74 19.84
CA SER A 484 -0.71 -23.73 19.71
C SER A 484 -1.32 -24.91 20.44
N ASP A 485 -1.72 -24.72 21.70
CA ASP A 485 -2.31 -25.74 22.58
C ASP A 485 -3.65 -26.33 22.08
N ARG A 486 -4.18 -25.91 20.92
CA ARG A 486 -5.58 -26.18 20.53
C ARG A 486 -5.84 -26.67 19.10
N LEU A 487 -4.86 -26.66 18.19
CA LEU A 487 -4.91 -27.44 16.95
C LEU A 487 -3.52 -27.93 16.52
N THR A 488 -3.39 -29.25 16.37
CA THR A 488 -2.20 -29.90 15.83
C THR A 488 -1.98 -29.50 14.36
N GLY A 489 -0.97 -28.66 14.10
CA GLY A 489 -0.53 -28.29 12.75
C GLY A 489 -0.87 -26.85 12.31
N ALA A 490 -1.61 -26.06 13.09
CA ALA A 490 -1.80 -24.63 12.78
C ALA A 490 -0.46 -23.86 12.83
N ASP A 491 0.39 -24.23 13.80
CA ASP A 491 1.78 -23.82 13.97
C ASP A 491 2.69 -24.19 12.77
N ARG A 492 2.44 -25.34 12.14
CA ARG A 492 3.15 -25.79 10.92
C ARG A 492 2.76 -24.92 9.74
N LEU A 493 1.46 -24.76 9.51
CA LEU A 493 0.95 -23.99 8.36
C LEU A 493 1.37 -22.52 8.43
N LEU A 494 1.37 -21.94 9.63
CA LEU A 494 1.84 -20.57 9.86
C LEU A 494 3.34 -20.42 9.56
N ARG A 495 4.17 -21.43 9.89
CA ARG A 495 5.60 -21.48 9.54
C ARG A 495 5.82 -21.64 8.03
N SER A 496 5.06 -22.50 7.34
CA SER A 496 5.12 -22.65 5.88
C SER A 496 4.76 -21.36 5.14
N LEU A 497 3.79 -20.59 5.67
CA LEU A 497 3.41 -19.27 5.15
C LEU A 497 4.45 -18.17 5.48
N ALA A 498 5.32 -18.39 6.48
CA ALA A 498 6.35 -17.43 6.88
C ALA A 498 7.62 -17.52 6.02
N ALA A 499 7.97 -18.71 5.52
CA ALA A 499 9.19 -18.91 4.73
C ALA A 499 9.27 -18.00 3.47
N PRO A 500 8.20 -17.82 2.67
CA PRO A 500 8.22 -16.89 1.53
C PRO A 500 8.49 -15.43 1.92
N GLN A 501 7.90 -14.93 3.01
CA GLN A 501 8.11 -13.52 3.42
C GLN A 501 9.51 -13.29 4.00
N PHE A 502 10.07 -14.28 4.72
CA PHE A 502 11.42 -14.18 5.26
C PHE A 502 12.47 -14.16 4.13
N ILE A 503 12.34 -15.07 3.16
CA ILE A 503 13.25 -15.12 2.01
C ILE A 503 13.09 -13.86 1.14
N LEU A 504 11.87 -13.32 0.98
CA LEU A 504 11.69 -12.02 0.32
C LEU A 504 12.42 -10.88 1.06
N ALA A 505 12.29 -10.80 2.40
CA ALA A 505 12.95 -9.76 3.18
C ALA A 505 14.48 -9.85 3.04
N VAL A 506 15.07 -11.05 3.13
CA VAL A 506 16.50 -11.29 2.92
C VAL A 506 16.94 -10.92 1.50
N LEU A 507 16.21 -11.35 0.46
CA LEU A 507 16.53 -11.01 -0.93
C LEU A 507 16.41 -9.50 -1.20
N THR A 508 15.43 -8.83 -0.59
CA THR A 508 15.21 -7.39 -0.77
C THR A 508 16.30 -6.57 -0.08
N LEU A 509 16.73 -7.00 1.10
CA LEU A 509 17.87 -6.41 1.81
C LEU A 509 19.21 -6.65 1.08
N ALA A 510 19.39 -7.82 0.46
CA ALA A 510 20.69 -8.23 -0.09
C ALA A 510 20.89 -7.94 -1.61
N LYS A 511 19.83 -7.76 -2.40
CA LYS A 511 19.94 -7.74 -3.88
C LYS A 511 19.08 -6.68 -4.60
N HIS A 512 17.95 -6.27 -4.03
CA HIS A 512 17.00 -5.38 -4.71
C HIS A 512 17.07 -3.93 -4.19
N HIS A 513 16.41 -3.02 -4.92
CA HIS A 513 16.11 -1.67 -4.43
C HIS A 513 15.22 -1.76 -3.17
N VAL A 514 15.83 -1.56 -2.01
CA VAL A 514 15.33 -2.04 -0.71
C VAL A 514 13.94 -1.49 -0.33
N GLN A 515 13.62 -0.27 -0.73
CA GLN A 515 12.35 0.41 -0.48
C GLN A 515 11.13 -0.31 -1.09
N ILE A 516 11.34 -1.15 -2.12
CA ILE A 516 10.25 -1.92 -2.75
C ILE A 516 9.56 -2.91 -1.80
N ILE A 517 10.17 -3.18 -0.62
CA ILE A 517 9.57 -4.02 0.43
C ILE A 517 8.23 -3.48 0.94
N THR A 518 8.03 -2.15 0.98
CA THR A 518 6.77 -1.52 1.44
C THR A 518 5.59 -1.87 0.53
N ARG A 519 5.88 -2.08 -0.75
CA ARG A 519 4.95 -2.54 -1.79
C ARG A 519 4.79 -4.05 -1.77
N MET A 520 5.91 -4.79 -1.79
CA MET A 520 5.90 -6.25 -1.92
C MET A 520 5.36 -6.99 -0.68
N SER A 521 5.48 -6.41 0.52
CA SER A 521 4.94 -6.99 1.76
C SER A 521 3.44 -7.29 1.69
N SER A 522 2.70 -6.52 0.89
CA SER A 522 1.23 -6.55 0.79
C SER A 522 0.67 -7.96 0.54
N GLY A 523 1.30 -8.76 -0.31
CA GLY A 523 0.87 -10.11 -0.67
C GLY A 523 1.29 -11.24 0.28
N TYR A 524 1.78 -10.93 1.48
CA TYR A 524 2.23 -11.93 2.47
C TYR A 524 1.41 -11.85 3.78
N PRO A 525 0.74 -12.94 4.21
CA PRO A 525 -0.30 -12.85 5.24
C PRO A 525 0.22 -12.84 6.69
N VAL A 526 1.41 -13.41 6.95
CA VAL A 526 1.85 -13.74 8.31
C VAL A 526 2.14 -12.50 9.16
N TRP A 527 2.70 -11.44 8.56
CA TRP A 527 2.98 -10.21 9.31
C TRP A 527 1.71 -9.46 9.75
N TYR A 528 0.61 -9.53 8.99
CA TYR A 528 -0.70 -9.04 9.43
C TYR A 528 -1.23 -9.84 10.63
N PHE A 529 -1.10 -11.17 10.61
CA PHE A 529 -1.50 -12.03 11.73
C PHE A 529 -0.67 -11.75 12.99
N TRP A 530 0.62 -11.44 12.85
CA TRP A 530 1.49 -11.06 13.97
C TRP A 530 1.11 -9.71 14.60
N ILE A 531 0.88 -8.66 13.80
CA ILE A 531 0.43 -7.36 14.33
C ILE A 531 -0.96 -7.50 14.99
N ALA A 532 -1.86 -8.31 14.42
CA ALA A 532 -3.16 -8.62 15.02
C ALA A 532 -3.04 -9.36 16.37
N ASP A 533 -2.13 -10.33 16.51
CA ASP A 533 -1.80 -11.00 17.78
C ASP A 533 -1.30 -10.01 18.84
N LEU A 534 -0.39 -9.11 18.47
CA LEU A 534 0.12 -8.07 19.37
C LEU A 534 -0.98 -7.12 19.86
N LEU A 535 -1.81 -6.59 18.94
CA LEU A 535 -2.95 -5.72 19.27
C LEU A 535 -3.97 -6.42 20.18
N MET A 536 -4.24 -7.71 19.93
CA MET A 536 -5.13 -8.49 20.79
C MET A 536 -4.57 -8.71 22.20
N LYS A 537 -3.26 -8.97 22.32
CA LYS A 537 -2.57 -9.11 23.61
C LYS A 537 -2.58 -7.79 24.39
N GLU A 538 -2.29 -6.69 23.72
CA GLU A 538 -2.35 -5.34 24.30
C GLU A 538 -3.76 -4.99 24.82
N TYR A 539 -4.80 -5.16 24.00
CA TYR A 539 -6.19 -4.94 24.42
C TYR A 539 -6.58 -5.84 25.63
N SER A 540 -6.12 -7.08 25.65
CA SER A 540 -6.40 -8.01 26.76
C SER A 540 -5.72 -7.58 28.06
N LEU A 541 -4.49 -7.05 27.99
CA LEU A 541 -3.77 -6.52 29.15
C LEU A 541 -4.45 -5.25 29.69
N VAL A 542 -4.83 -4.31 28.82
CA VAL A 542 -5.54 -3.07 29.20
C VAL A 542 -6.90 -3.39 29.85
N ARG A 543 -7.60 -4.43 29.39
CA ARG A 543 -8.89 -4.86 29.96
C ARG A 543 -8.79 -5.49 31.35
N LEU A 544 -7.62 -6.01 31.75
CA LEU A 544 -7.45 -6.76 33.01
C LEU A 544 -6.88 -5.92 34.18
N ASP A 545 -6.64 -4.61 33.99
CA ASP A 545 -6.09 -3.62 34.95
C ASP A 545 -4.97 -4.13 35.90
N LYS A 546 -4.12 -5.04 35.41
CA LYS A 546 -2.89 -5.42 36.11
C LYS A 546 -1.85 -4.30 36.01
N LYS A 547 -1.88 -3.39 36.97
CA LYS A 547 -0.81 -2.42 37.27
C LYS A 547 0.47 -3.12 37.78
N GLU A 548 1.12 -3.92 36.94
CA GLU A 548 2.44 -4.49 37.22
C GLU A 548 3.49 -3.89 36.28
N VAL A 549 4.54 -3.31 36.87
CA VAL A 549 5.43 -2.30 36.26
C VAL A 549 6.51 -2.93 35.34
N GLY A 550 6.21 -4.07 34.70
CA GLY A 550 7.13 -4.80 33.83
C GLY A 550 6.79 -4.75 32.33
N GLY A 551 5.51 -4.70 31.96
CA GLY A 551 5.06 -4.94 30.58
C GLY A 551 5.21 -3.79 29.58
N GLN A 552 5.60 -2.60 30.03
CA GLN A 552 5.40 -1.33 29.30
C GLN A 552 6.10 -1.24 27.92
N LYS A 553 7.11 -2.08 27.64
CA LYS A 553 7.79 -2.08 26.34
C LYS A 553 6.94 -2.65 25.19
N GLN A 554 6.03 -3.60 25.43
CA GLN A 554 5.47 -4.38 24.32
C GLN A 554 4.33 -3.69 23.57
N GLY A 555 3.41 -3.00 24.25
CA GLY A 555 2.32 -2.23 23.61
C GLY A 555 2.83 -1.06 22.75
N SER A 556 4.03 -0.55 23.06
CA SER A 556 4.67 0.49 22.24
C SER A 556 4.96 0.04 20.81
N TYR A 557 5.10 -1.26 20.52
CA TYR A 557 5.43 -1.75 19.18
C TYR A 557 4.19 -1.96 18.30
N SER A 558 3.08 -2.47 18.86
CA SER A 558 1.81 -2.65 18.16
C SER A 558 1.24 -1.31 17.69
N SER A 559 1.13 -0.35 18.61
CA SER A 559 0.65 0.99 18.29
C SER A 559 1.56 1.69 17.26
N MET A 560 2.89 1.66 17.47
CA MET A 560 3.85 2.28 16.55
C MET A 560 3.84 1.66 15.14
N ALA A 561 3.65 0.34 15.03
CA ALA A 561 3.52 -0.32 13.72
C ALA A 561 2.25 0.12 12.98
N VAL A 562 1.10 0.22 13.66
CA VAL A 562 -0.15 0.70 13.05
C VAL A 562 -0.05 2.18 12.65
N THR A 563 0.53 3.04 13.51
CA THR A 563 0.79 4.45 13.16
C THR A 563 1.70 4.57 11.95
N TYR A 564 2.81 3.81 11.90
CA TYR A 564 3.69 3.78 10.72
C TYR A 564 2.93 3.37 9.44
N MET A 565 2.09 2.32 9.50
CA MET A 565 1.33 1.86 8.34
C MET A 565 0.38 2.94 7.80
N ILE A 566 -0.43 3.56 8.68
CA ILE A 566 -1.41 4.57 8.27
C ILE A 566 -0.70 5.83 7.77
N SER A 567 0.24 6.38 8.53
CA SER A 567 0.93 7.63 8.14
C SER A 567 1.81 7.44 6.89
N TYR A 568 2.46 6.27 6.70
CA TYR A 568 3.17 5.98 5.46
C TYR A 568 2.19 5.88 4.27
N ALA A 569 1.07 5.15 4.41
CA ALA A 569 0.08 5.03 3.34
C ALA A 569 -0.57 6.39 2.97
N ALA A 570 -0.81 7.27 3.95
CA ALA A 570 -1.35 8.61 3.71
C ALA A 570 -0.33 9.51 2.99
N VAL A 571 0.91 9.58 3.48
CA VAL A 571 2.00 10.35 2.83
C VAL A 571 2.30 9.82 1.44
N GLN A 572 2.40 8.50 1.27
CA GLN A 572 2.60 7.83 -0.02
C GLN A 572 1.45 8.13 -1.00
N GLY A 573 0.21 8.15 -0.52
CA GLY A 573 -0.95 8.54 -1.30
C GLY A 573 -0.87 10.00 -1.80
N VAL A 574 -0.49 10.94 -0.92
CA VAL A 574 -0.30 12.36 -1.29
C VAL A 574 0.84 12.53 -2.28
N LEU A 575 2.00 11.90 -2.07
CA LEU A 575 3.14 11.95 -2.99
C LEU A 575 2.74 11.43 -4.38
N PHE A 576 2.13 10.24 -4.45
CA PHE A 576 1.65 9.63 -5.69
C PHE A 576 0.63 10.54 -6.41
N ALA A 577 -0.36 11.09 -5.68
CA ALA A 577 -1.39 11.99 -6.22
C ALA A 577 -0.87 13.40 -6.61
N SER A 578 0.29 13.80 -6.08
CA SER A 578 1.01 15.03 -6.41
C SER A 578 2.13 14.82 -7.45
N PHE A 579 2.23 13.62 -8.02
CA PHE A 579 3.28 13.21 -8.97
C PHE A 579 4.72 13.29 -8.40
N LEU A 580 4.92 13.18 -7.09
CA LEU A 580 6.24 13.04 -6.47
C LEU A 580 6.58 11.55 -6.26
N PRO A 581 7.86 11.14 -6.34
CA PRO A 581 8.26 9.74 -6.26
C PRO A 581 7.78 9.10 -4.94
N PRO A 582 6.87 8.10 -4.98
CA PRO A 582 6.14 7.62 -3.80
C PRO A 582 6.80 6.37 -3.18
N ALA A 583 8.13 6.33 -3.18
CA ALA A 583 8.94 5.12 -2.97
C ALA A 583 9.73 5.13 -1.66
#